data_AF-A0A957TAM5-F1
#
_entry.id   AF-A0A957TAM5-F1
#
_cell.length_a   1.000
_cell.length_b   1.000
_cell.length_c   1.000
_cell.angle_alpha   90.00
_cell.angle_beta   90.00
_cell.angle_gamma   90.00
#
_symmetry.space_group_name_H-M   'P 1'
#
loop_
_entity.id
_entity.type
_entity.pdbx_description
1 polymer ?
#
loop_
_entity_poly.entity_id
_entity_poly.type
_entity_poly.pdbx_seq_one_letter_code
_entity_poly.pdbx_strand_id
1 'polypeptide(L)'
;MTGIERVRAVFEKAKREGQAAFMPYHAMGYPTREKTLAVVATLAASGADLFEIGIPFSDPLADGPTVQAATYTALMQGTTVADCLAMVKELRAQGVAQPFCAMSYYNPILAYGEERFVQDAVDAGIDGLIVPDLPPGEADLLEAACEQ
;
A
#
# COMPACT_ATOMS: atom_id res chain seq x y z
N MET A 1 -13.08 9.80 -8.38
CA MET A 1 -12.53 8.70 -9.20
C MET A 1 -12.35 7.51 -8.28
N THR A 2 -12.73 6.31 -8.72
CA THR A 2 -12.47 5.08 -7.98
C THR A 2 -10.99 4.70 -8.05
N GLY A 3 -10.54 3.79 -7.19
CA GLY A 3 -9.18 3.25 -7.23
C GLY A 3 -8.84 2.63 -8.59
N ILE A 4 -9.77 1.84 -9.15
CA ILE A 4 -9.66 1.24 -10.49
C ILE A 4 -9.44 2.31 -11.56
N GLU A 5 -10.19 3.42 -11.53
CA GLU A 5 -10.04 4.51 -12.49
C GLU A 5 -8.67 5.18 -12.40
N ARG A 6 -8.14 5.33 -11.17
CA ARG A 6 -6.84 5.96 -10.92
C ARG A 6 -5.68 5.09 -11.39
N VAL A 7 -5.71 3.78 -11.08
CA VAL A 7 -4.71 2.81 -11.58
C VAL A 7 -4.79 2.69 -13.10
N ARG A 8 -6.00 2.61 -13.68
CA ARG A 8 -6.18 2.57 -15.14
C ARG A 8 -5.60 3.82 -15.82
N ALA A 9 -5.83 5.01 -15.26
CA ALA A 9 -5.32 6.25 -15.81
C ALA A 9 -3.77 6.27 -15.90
N VAL A 10 -3.09 5.66 -14.93
CA VAL A 10 -1.64 5.50 -14.93
C VAL A 10 -1.17 4.63 -16.10
N PHE A 11 -1.75 3.43 -16.26
CA PHE A 11 -1.35 2.54 -17.35
C PHE A 11 -1.70 3.09 -18.75
N GLU A 12 -2.83 3.79 -18.88
CA GLU A 12 -3.17 4.47 -20.14
C GLU A 12 -2.21 5.61 -20.47
N LYS A 13 -1.74 6.35 -19.47
CA LYS A 13 -0.68 7.36 -19.66
C LYS A 13 0.62 6.70 -20.12
N ALA A 14 1.10 5.68 -19.40
CA ALA A 14 2.34 4.97 -19.73
C ALA A 14 2.31 4.40 -21.16
N LYS A 15 1.18 3.82 -21.57
CA LYS A 15 0.94 3.34 -22.94
C LYS A 15 0.99 4.46 -23.98
N ARG A 16 0.34 5.61 -23.73
CA ARG A 16 0.39 6.78 -24.64
C ARG A 16 1.81 7.33 -24.80
N GLU A 17 2.60 7.29 -23.74
CA GLU A 17 3.98 7.80 -23.71
C GLU A 17 4.99 6.76 -24.25
N GLY A 18 4.56 5.53 -24.50
CA GLY A 18 5.43 4.44 -24.96
C GLY A 18 6.44 4.01 -23.89
N GLN A 19 6.08 4.13 -22.61
CA GLN A 19 6.92 3.84 -21.45
C GLN A 19 6.28 2.79 -20.55
N ALA A 20 7.08 2.14 -19.71
CA ALA A 20 6.59 1.29 -18.63
C ALA A 20 6.20 2.16 -17.42
N ALA A 21 5.15 1.76 -16.70
CA ALA A 21 4.81 2.40 -15.42
C ALA A 21 5.80 1.99 -14.34
N PHE A 22 6.28 2.95 -13.55
CA PHE A 22 7.18 2.69 -12.42
C PHE A 22 6.43 2.68 -11.09
N MET A 23 6.41 1.51 -10.45
CA MET A 23 5.79 1.27 -9.13
C MET A 23 6.85 0.87 -8.09
N PRO A 24 7.42 1.80 -7.33
CA PRO A 24 8.28 1.44 -6.21
C PRO A 24 7.48 0.83 -5.06
N TYR A 25 8.05 -0.21 -4.46
CA TYR A 25 7.63 -0.77 -3.17
C TYR A 25 8.39 -0.10 -2.02
N HIS A 26 7.69 0.22 -0.93
CA HIS A 26 8.32 0.65 0.32
C HIS A 26 7.63 0.05 1.55
N ALA A 27 8.39 -0.54 2.47
CA ALA A 27 7.87 -1.05 3.73
C ALA A 27 7.55 0.10 4.69
N MET A 28 6.29 0.22 5.09
CA MET A 28 5.83 1.33 5.92
C MET A 28 6.42 1.27 7.32
N GLY A 29 6.84 2.42 7.84
CA GLY A 29 7.50 2.52 9.15
C GLY A 29 9.01 2.27 9.11
N TYR A 30 9.59 1.85 7.97
CA TYR A 30 11.02 1.60 7.83
C TYR A 30 11.75 2.74 7.08
N PRO A 31 13.00 3.11 7.47
CA PRO A 31 13.67 2.76 8.73
C PRO A 31 13.10 3.48 9.95
N THR A 32 12.33 4.55 9.72
CA THR A 32 11.45 5.18 10.70
C THR A 32 10.22 5.72 9.97
N ARG A 33 9.19 6.11 10.72
CA ARG A 33 8.01 6.82 10.20
C ARG A 33 8.39 8.06 9.37
N GLU A 34 9.25 8.92 9.89
CA GLU A 34 9.65 10.18 9.23
C GLU A 34 10.42 9.91 7.94
N LYS A 35 11.29 8.88 7.94
CA LYS A 35 12.03 8.48 6.76
C LYS A 35 11.14 7.83 5.71
N THR A 36 10.12 7.07 6.11
CA THR A 36 9.09 6.54 5.20
C THR A 36 8.43 7.68 4.43
N LEU A 37 7.92 8.70 5.13
CA LEU A 37 7.28 9.85 4.48
C LEU A 37 8.22 10.54 3.49
N ALA A 38 9.46 10.83 3.93
CA ALA A 38 10.44 11.52 3.10
C ALA A 38 10.82 10.72 1.85
N VAL A 39 10.98 9.40 1.97
CA VAL A 39 11.30 8.51 0.84
C VAL A 39 10.15 8.50 -0.16
N VAL A 40 8.92 8.26 0.29
CA VAL A 40 7.75 8.19 -0.60
C VAL A 40 7.50 9.53 -1.30
N ALA A 41 7.58 10.65 -0.57
CA ALA A 41 7.45 11.98 -1.16
C ALA A 41 8.56 12.27 -2.19
N THR A 42 9.80 11.84 -1.93
CA THR A 42 10.93 12.01 -2.86
C THR A 42 10.73 11.18 -4.13
N LEU A 43 10.30 9.93 -4.00
CA LEU A 43 9.97 9.05 -5.12
C LEU A 43 8.84 9.64 -5.97
N ALA A 44 7.84 10.25 -5.31
CA ALA A 44 6.72 10.90 -6.00
C ALA A 44 7.20 12.09 -6.83
N ALA A 45 8.09 12.92 -6.27
CA ALA A 45 8.70 14.04 -6.98
C ALA A 45 9.67 13.60 -8.09
N SER A 46 10.20 12.38 -7.99
CA SER A 46 11.18 11.79 -8.92
C SER A 46 10.52 10.99 -10.06
N GLY A 47 9.19 10.97 -10.14
CA GLY A 47 8.46 10.39 -11.27
C GLY A 47 7.95 8.96 -11.07
N ALA A 48 7.77 8.49 -9.83
CA ALA A 48 6.93 7.32 -9.58
C ALA A 48 5.52 7.56 -10.14
N ASP A 49 4.96 6.56 -10.81
CA ASP A 49 3.63 6.65 -11.43
C ASP A 49 2.52 6.18 -10.47
N LEU A 50 2.84 5.18 -9.65
CA LEU A 50 2.02 4.61 -8.58
C LEU A 50 2.93 4.01 -7.52
N PHE A 51 2.38 3.62 -6.38
CA PHE A 51 3.16 3.11 -5.26
C PHE A 51 2.60 1.80 -4.75
N GLU A 52 3.49 0.90 -4.36
CA GLU A 52 3.15 -0.23 -3.50
C GLU A 52 3.68 0.06 -2.09
N ILE A 53 2.81 0.00 -1.09
CA ILE A 53 3.19 0.23 0.31
C ILE A 53 2.98 -1.02 1.13
N GLY A 54 4.04 -1.53 1.76
CA GLY A 54 4.00 -2.74 2.55
C GLY A 54 3.53 -2.47 3.97
N ILE A 55 2.42 -3.08 4.38
CA ILE A 55 1.97 -3.13 5.78
C ILE A 55 2.79 -4.20 6.51
N PRO A 56 3.54 -3.84 7.57
CA PRO A 56 4.40 -4.79 8.26
C PRO A 56 3.62 -5.99 8.85
N PHE A 57 4.10 -7.20 8.61
CA PHE A 57 3.53 -8.45 9.14
C PHE A 57 4.59 -9.32 9.82
N SER A 58 4.21 -9.99 10.91
CA SER A 58 5.13 -10.76 11.76
C SER A 58 5.59 -12.08 11.17
N ASP A 59 4.85 -12.64 10.21
CA ASP A 59 5.19 -13.91 9.55
C ASP A 59 5.22 -13.79 8.01
N PRO A 60 6.13 -12.97 7.44
CA PRO A 60 6.15 -12.65 6.02
C PRO A 60 6.81 -13.75 5.18
N LEU A 61 6.13 -14.89 5.04
CA LEU A 61 6.66 -16.09 4.37
C LEU A 61 6.87 -15.93 2.86
N ALA A 62 6.19 -14.98 2.21
CA ALA A 62 6.30 -14.73 0.77
C ALA A 62 7.42 -13.73 0.40
N ASP A 63 8.02 -13.06 1.39
CA ASP A 63 8.99 -12.00 1.16
C ASP A 63 10.45 -12.46 1.21
N GLY A 64 11.31 -11.77 0.46
CA GLY A 64 12.76 -11.96 0.52
C GLY A 64 13.41 -11.30 1.75
N PRO A 65 14.67 -11.66 2.09
CA PRO A 65 15.33 -11.27 3.34
C PRO A 65 15.44 -9.75 3.55
N THR A 66 15.57 -8.96 2.47
CA THR A 66 15.60 -7.49 2.57
C THR A 66 14.27 -6.92 3.04
N VAL A 67 13.15 -7.39 2.49
CA VAL A 67 11.82 -6.94 2.88
C VAL A 67 11.47 -7.44 4.28
N GLN A 68 11.80 -8.69 4.60
CA GLN A 68 11.63 -9.24 5.95
C GLN A 68 12.36 -8.40 7.01
N ALA A 69 13.61 -7.99 6.76
CA ALA A 69 14.38 -7.16 7.68
C ALA A 69 13.77 -5.76 7.87
N ALA A 70 13.28 -5.14 6.79
CA ALA A 70 12.63 -3.84 6.83
C ALA A 70 11.32 -3.89 7.64
N THR A 71 10.47 -4.87 7.33
CA THR A 71 9.20 -5.15 8.03
C THR A 71 9.43 -5.47 9.51
N TYR A 72 10.41 -6.31 9.84
CA TYR A 72 10.77 -6.61 11.23
C TYR A 72 11.16 -5.35 12.00
N THR A 73 11.98 -4.49 11.39
CA THR A 73 12.37 -3.21 12.01
C THR A 73 11.16 -2.31 12.27
N ALA A 74 10.25 -2.19 11.30
CA ALA A 74 9.03 -1.40 11.45
C ALA A 74 8.12 -1.95 12.58
N LEU A 75 7.99 -3.27 12.70
CA LEU A 75 7.24 -3.92 13.78
C LEU A 75 7.87 -3.69 15.15
N MET A 76 9.20 -3.78 15.25
CA MET A 76 9.92 -3.51 16.50
C MET A 76 9.79 -2.05 16.95
N GLN A 77 9.50 -1.13 16.03
CA GLN A 77 9.17 0.26 16.31
C GLN A 77 7.68 0.48 16.62
N GLY A 78 6.87 -0.58 16.61
CA GLY A 78 5.44 -0.52 16.94
C GLY A 78 4.54 -0.09 15.79
N THR A 79 5.00 -0.15 14.54
CA THR A 79 4.18 0.23 13.37
C THR A 79 2.95 -0.67 13.25
N THR A 80 1.76 -0.07 13.25
CA THR A 80 0.48 -0.78 13.08
C THR A 80 -0.14 -0.51 11.69
N VAL A 81 -1.21 -1.26 11.36
CA VAL A 81 -2.05 -0.99 10.19
C VAL A 81 -2.57 0.45 10.21
N ALA A 82 -3.05 0.92 11.38
CA ALA A 82 -3.56 2.28 11.54
C ALA A 82 -2.49 3.35 11.30
N ASP A 83 -1.23 3.10 11.73
CA ASP A 83 -0.11 4.00 11.47
C ASP A 83 0.23 4.05 9.98
N CYS A 84 0.14 2.92 9.27
CA CYS A 84 0.33 2.86 7.82
C CYS A 84 -0.71 3.71 7.09
N LEU A 85 -1.99 3.57 7.43
CA LEU A 85 -3.07 4.37 6.86
C LEU A 85 -2.92 5.86 7.20
N ALA A 86 -2.49 6.19 8.43
CA ALA A 86 -2.22 7.57 8.82
C ALA A 86 -1.06 8.19 8.02
N MET A 87 0.01 7.44 7.76
CA MET A 87 1.12 7.88 6.90
C MET A 87 0.65 8.16 5.46
N VAL A 88 -0.25 7.34 4.91
CA VAL A 88 -0.83 7.58 3.58
C VAL A 88 -1.63 8.87 3.55
N LYS A 89 -2.49 9.09 4.55
CA LYS A 89 -3.26 10.33 4.68
C LYS A 89 -2.36 11.56 4.76
N GLU A 90 -1.23 11.45 5.46
CA GLU A 90 -0.25 12.51 5.55
C GLU A 90 0.47 12.76 4.20
N LEU A 91 0.85 11.70 3.48
CA LEU A 91 1.43 11.82 2.13
C LEU A 91 0.45 12.48 1.15
N ARG A 92 -0.84 12.14 1.23
CA ARG A 92 -1.91 12.83 0.48
C ARG A 92 -1.97 14.30 0.84
N ALA A 93 -1.92 14.65 2.12
CA ALA A 93 -1.89 16.05 2.59
C ALA A 93 -0.62 16.81 2.15
N GLN A 94 0.50 16.11 1.93
CA GLN A 94 1.74 16.66 1.36
C GLN A 94 1.69 16.80 -0.18
N GLY A 95 0.59 16.40 -0.83
CA GLY A 95 0.39 16.54 -2.27
C GLY A 95 0.83 15.34 -3.11
N VAL A 96 1.15 14.19 -2.49
CA VAL A 96 1.38 12.95 -3.23
C VAL A 96 0.06 12.49 -3.85
N ALA A 97 -0.04 12.58 -5.17
CA ALA A 97 -1.28 12.35 -5.92
C ALA A 97 -1.30 10.99 -6.65
N GLN A 98 -0.17 10.30 -6.73
CA GLN A 98 -0.04 8.97 -7.33
C GLN A 98 -0.91 7.93 -6.62
N PRO A 99 -1.44 6.91 -7.33
CA PRO A 99 -2.20 5.85 -6.68
C PRO A 99 -1.35 5.07 -5.66
N PHE A 100 -1.93 4.71 -4.52
CA PHE A 100 -1.33 3.82 -3.52
C PHE A 100 -2.01 2.45 -3.54
N CYS A 101 -1.25 1.39 -3.76
CA CYS A 101 -1.68 0.02 -3.55
C CYS A 101 -1.10 -0.48 -2.22
N ALA A 102 -1.95 -0.85 -1.26
CA ALA A 102 -1.49 -1.44 -0.01
C ALA A 102 -1.21 -2.93 -0.22
N MET A 103 0.05 -3.33 0.00
CA MET A 103 0.44 -4.72 0.09
C MET A 103 0.35 -5.17 1.55
N SER A 104 -0.42 -6.21 1.82
CA SER A 104 -0.54 -6.79 3.16
C SER A 104 -0.83 -8.28 3.07
N TYR A 105 -0.31 -9.05 4.01
CA TYR A 105 -0.81 -10.40 4.24
C TYR A 105 -2.26 -10.33 4.74
N TYR A 106 -3.00 -11.40 4.58
CA TYR A 106 -4.43 -11.41 4.90
C TYR A 106 -4.70 -11.28 6.41
N ASN A 107 -3.86 -11.89 7.25
CA ASN A 107 -4.10 -11.90 8.70
C ASN A 107 -4.17 -10.50 9.35
N PRO A 108 -3.29 -9.51 9.04
CA PRO A 108 -3.48 -8.12 9.48
C PRO A 108 -4.82 -7.50 9.10
N ILE A 109 -5.30 -7.75 7.88
CA ILE A 109 -6.60 -7.25 7.39
C ILE A 109 -7.73 -7.90 8.19
N LEU A 110 -7.70 -9.22 8.32
CA LEU A 110 -8.68 -10.00 9.09
C LEU A 110 -8.75 -9.56 10.56
N ALA A 111 -7.60 -9.35 11.19
CA ALA A 111 -7.52 -8.89 12.59
C ALA A 111 -8.03 -7.46 12.79
N TYR A 112 -7.91 -6.61 11.76
CA TYR A 112 -8.48 -5.25 11.76
C TYR A 112 -10.00 -5.25 11.54
N GLY A 113 -10.50 -6.30 10.87
CA GLY A 113 -11.85 -6.42 10.33
C GLY A 113 -11.88 -5.92 8.88
N GLU A 114 -12.27 -6.79 7.94
CA GLU A 114 -12.17 -6.54 6.49
C GLU A 114 -12.92 -5.29 6.04
N GLU A 115 -14.21 -5.18 6.37
CA GLU A 115 -15.04 -4.01 6.02
C GLU A 115 -14.45 -2.71 6.57
N ARG A 116 -14.05 -2.74 7.85
CA ARG A 116 -13.46 -1.59 8.53
C ARG A 116 -12.11 -1.22 7.89
N PHE A 117 -11.28 -2.21 7.59
CA PHE A 117 -9.99 -2.00 6.94
C PHE A 117 -10.17 -1.33 5.58
N VAL A 118 -11.08 -1.85 4.74
CA VAL A 118 -11.34 -1.28 3.41
C VAL A 118 -11.85 0.16 3.53
N GLN A 119 -12.82 0.42 4.42
CA GLN A 119 -13.33 1.77 4.64
C GLN A 119 -12.22 2.75 5.08
N ASP A 120 -11.43 2.36 6.11
CA ASP A 120 -10.34 3.19 6.62
C ASP A 120 -9.22 3.37 5.58
N ALA A 121 -8.98 2.36 4.73
CA ALA A 121 -8.01 2.42 3.63
C ALA A 121 -8.44 3.41 2.54
N VAL A 122 -9.70 3.36 2.12
CA VAL A 122 -10.29 4.33 1.16
C VAL A 122 -10.22 5.75 1.75
N ASP A 123 -10.61 5.92 3.01
CA ASP A 123 -10.58 7.23 3.70
C ASP A 123 -9.15 7.79 3.85
N ALA A 124 -8.15 6.92 3.98
CA ALA A 124 -6.74 7.30 3.98
C ALA A 124 -6.24 7.68 2.57
N GLY A 125 -6.87 7.17 1.51
CA GLY A 125 -6.52 7.41 0.12
C GLY A 125 -5.75 6.27 -0.55
N ILE A 126 -5.95 5.02 -0.09
CA ILE A 126 -5.54 3.80 -0.80
C ILE A 126 -6.45 3.58 -2.00
N ASP A 127 -5.86 3.12 -3.10
CA ASP A 127 -6.50 2.93 -4.40
C ASP A 127 -6.59 1.46 -4.82
N GLY A 128 -5.92 0.56 -4.12
CA GLY A 128 -5.95 -0.88 -4.39
C GLY A 128 -5.26 -1.70 -3.31
N LEU A 129 -5.49 -3.02 -3.35
CA LEU A 129 -4.89 -3.98 -2.42
C LEU A 129 -4.10 -5.04 -3.19
N ILE A 130 -3.00 -5.50 -2.59
CA ILE A 130 -2.20 -6.66 -3.04
C ILE A 130 -2.08 -7.60 -1.84
N VAL A 131 -2.73 -8.75 -1.91
CA VAL A 131 -2.76 -9.74 -0.80
C VAL A 131 -2.12 -11.04 -1.29
N PRO A 132 -0.83 -11.27 -1.01
CA PRO A 132 -0.06 -12.35 -1.65
C PRO A 132 -0.48 -13.75 -1.19
N ASP A 133 -1.05 -13.87 0.02
CA ASP A 133 -1.38 -15.11 0.70
C ASP A 133 -2.88 -15.42 0.68
N LEU A 134 -3.69 -14.66 -0.06
CA LEU A 134 -5.12 -14.88 -0.20
C LEU A 134 -5.44 -15.55 -1.55
N PRO A 135 -5.77 -16.85 -1.58
CA PRO A 135 -6.17 -17.53 -2.80
C PRO A 135 -7.50 -16.97 -3.33
N PRO A 136 -7.71 -16.91 -4.66
CA PRO A 136 -8.95 -16.38 -5.23
C PRO A 136 -10.23 -17.06 -4.72
N GLY A 137 -10.18 -18.36 -4.37
CA GLY A 137 -11.34 -19.09 -3.85
C GLY A 137 -11.71 -18.77 -2.39
N GLU A 138 -10.90 -17.96 -1.69
CA GLU A 138 -11.12 -17.53 -0.30
C GLU A 138 -11.32 -16.01 -0.20
N ALA A 139 -11.33 -15.29 -1.33
CA ALA A 139 -11.31 -13.83 -1.37
C ALA A 139 -12.69 -13.16 -1.29
N ASP A 140 -13.79 -13.92 -1.37
CA ASP A 140 -15.16 -13.41 -1.51
C ASP A 140 -15.52 -12.30 -0.51
N LEU A 141 -15.12 -12.43 0.76
CA LEU A 141 -15.43 -11.45 1.81
C LEU A 141 -14.69 -10.13 1.59
N LEU A 142 -13.39 -10.19 1.32
CA LEU A 142 -12.56 -9.02 1.06
C LEU A 142 -12.95 -8.34 -0.27
N GLU A 143 -13.25 -9.13 -1.30
CA GLU A 143 -13.74 -8.61 -2.58
C GLU A 143 -15.07 -7.87 -2.40
N ALA A 144 -16.02 -8.47 -1.69
CA ALA A 144 -17.31 -7.83 -1.39
C ALA A 144 -17.16 -6.54 -0.57
N ALA A 145 -16.15 -6.43 0.29
CA ALA A 145 -15.83 -5.18 0.97
C ALA A 145 -15.24 -4.12 0.03
N CYS A 146 -14.43 -4.52 -0.97
CA CYS A 146 -13.81 -3.62 -1.95
C CYS A 146 -14.77 -3.11 -3.03
N GLU A 147 -15.91 -3.78 -3.24
CA GLU A 147 -16.93 -3.39 -4.22
C GLU A 147 -17.93 -2.34 -3.70
N GLN A 148 -17.92 -2.05 -2.40
CA GLN A 148 -18.78 -1.07 -1.73
C GLN A 148 -18.32 0.37 -1.99
#